data_AF-A0A2E0QUW8-F1
#
_entry.id   AF-A0A2E0QUW8-F1
#
_cell.length_a   1.000
_cell.length_b   1.000
_cell.length_c   1.000
_cell.angle_alpha   90.00
_cell.angle_beta   90.00
_cell.angle_gamma   90.00
#
_symmetry.space_group_name_H-M   'P 1'
#
loop_
_entity.id
_entity.type
_entity.pdbx_description
1 polymer ?
#
loop_
_entity_poly.entity_id
_entity_poly.type
_entity_poly.pdbx_seq_one_letter_code
_entity_poly.pdbx_strand_id
1 'polypeptide(L)'
;MTLQYRNTHWDYYALFEAQSPDAEKTAARNYYSRTILWWGLLAFGAYVGYMAEMLFATCLFVVALIYWIWHSVPYSRTYRNAVLQAMREHKKKEISLTIDDKGLAETVSDVVSIAPWKAFVGYILTDTHLIIELACGSFAIIPKDEISEGAEHLDELAAMLKEKNVPNRITMKS
;
A
#
# COMPACT_ATOMS: atom_id res chain seq x y z
N MET A 1 18.08 -4.84 22.88
CA MET A 1 18.54 -5.05 21.49
C MET A 1 18.34 -3.74 20.74
N THR A 2 19.30 -3.32 19.93
CA THR A 2 19.20 -2.07 19.16
C THR A 2 19.42 -2.41 17.70
N LEU A 3 18.55 -1.93 16.82
CA LEU A 3 18.59 -2.15 15.38
C LEU A 3 18.66 -0.81 14.68
N GLN A 4 19.49 -0.72 13.65
CA GLN A 4 19.49 0.41 12.73
C GLN A 4 19.04 -0.08 11.36
N TYR A 5 18.04 0.58 10.80
CA TYR A 5 17.56 0.29 9.48
C TYR A 5 17.07 1.54 8.76
N ARG A 6 16.85 1.39 7.46
CA ARG A 6 16.40 2.47 6.61
C ARG A 6 15.08 2.13 5.96
N ASN A 7 14.07 2.96 6.22
CA ASN A 7 12.81 2.87 5.50
C ASN A 7 12.86 3.74 4.24
N THR A 8 12.42 3.14 3.15
CA THR A 8 12.23 3.66 1.81
C THR A 8 10.74 3.66 1.47
N HIS A 9 10.38 4.29 0.35
CA HIS A 9 9.00 4.31 -0.15
C HIS A 9 8.46 2.92 -0.49
N TRP A 10 9.31 1.94 -0.78
CA TRP A 10 8.90 0.56 -1.05
C TRP A 10 8.43 -0.16 0.21
N ASP A 11 8.97 0.18 1.37
CA ASP A 11 8.60 -0.47 2.63
C ASP A 11 7.19 -0.01 3.07
N TYR A 12 6.85 1.26 2.81
CA TYR A 12 5.49 1.77 2.97
C TYR A 12 4.52 1.18 1.94
N TYR A 13 4.98 0.87 0.72
CA TYR A 13 4.17 0.14 -0.25
C TYR A 13 3.85 -1.28 0.25
N ALA A 14 4.83 -2.00 0.80
CA ALA A 14 4.63 -3.32 1.39
C ALA A 14 3.65 -3.28 2.57
N LEU A 15 3.72 -2.25 3.43
CA LEU A 15 2.73 -2.04 4.50
C LEU A 15 1.31 -1.85 3.94
N PHE A 16 1.16 -1.00 2.93
CA PHE A 16 -0.14 -0.73 2.31
C PHE A 16 -0.75 -1.99 1.68
N GLU A 17 0.06 -2.78 1.00
CA GLU A 17 -0.35 -4.07 0.42
C GLU A 17 -0.77 -5.08 1.52
N ALA A 18 -0.01 -5.14 2.62
CA ALA A 18 -0.33 -6.01 3.75
C ALA A 18 -1.62 -5.62 4.49
N GLN A 19 -1.93 -4.32 4.60
CA GLN A 19 -3.13 -3.83 5.25
C GLN A 19 -4.38 -3.95 4.39
N SER A 20 -4.23 -3.87 3.07
CA SER A 20 -5.35 -3.78 2.14
C SER A 20 -5.21 -4.77 0.97
N PRO A 21 -5.22 -6.09 1.23
CA PRO A 21 -5.05 -7.11 0.20
C PRO A 21 -6.15 -7.05 -0.88
N ASP A 22 -7.32 -6.49 -0.55
CA ASP A 22 -8.44 -6.31 -1.49
C ASP A 22 -8.59 -4.87 -2.02
N ALA A 23 -7.70 -3.93 -1.65
CA ALA A 23 -7.76 -2.57 -2.18
C ALA A 23 -7.54 -2.55 -3.69
N GLU A 24 -6.60 -3.35 -4.21
CA GLU A 24 -6.37 -3.44 -5.66
C GLU A 24 -7.62 -3.96 -6.38
N LYS A 25 -8.24 -5.02 -5.87
CA LYS A 25 -9.47 -5.57 -6.49
C LYS A 25 -10.64 -4.58 -6.43
N THR A 26 -10.80 -3.91 -5.30
CA THR A 26 -11.88 -2.93 -5.09
C THR A 26 -11.70 -1.72 -6.00
N ALA A 27 -10.49 -1.18 -6.07
CA ALA A 27 -10.20 -0.06 -6.94
C ALA A 27 -10.18 -0.47 -8.42
N ALA A 28 -9.83 -1.71 -8.77
CA ALA A 28 -9.99 -2.26 -10.13
C ALA A 28 -11.46 -2.26 -10.54
N ARG A 29 -12.33 -2.80 -9.67
CA ARG A 29 -13.77 -2.84 -9.89
C ARG A 29 -14.34 -1.43 -10.09
N ASN A 30 -13.93 -0.47 -9.26
CA ASN A 30 -14.36 0.92 -9.39
C ASN A 30 -13.87 1.56 -10.69
N TYR A 31 -12.62 1.30 -11.09
CA TYR A 31 -12.06 1.77 -12.36
C TYR A 31 -12.85 1.23 -13.55
N TYR A 32 -13.03 -0.09 -13.64
CA TYR A 32 -13.78 -0.71 -14.74
C TYR A 32 -15.25 -0.30 -14.74
N SER A 33 -15.89 -0.18 -13.57
CA SER A 33 -17.27 0.29 -13.49
C SER A 33 -17.42 1.71 -14.04
N ARG A 34 -16.48 2.62 -13.72
CA ARG A 34 -16.49 3.99 -14.26
C ARG A 34 -16.20 4.01 -15.75
N THR A 35 -15.24 3.21 -16.21
CA THR A 35 -14.90 3.05 -17.63
C THR A 35 -16.11 2.58 -18.44
N ILE A 36 -16.81 1.53 -17.97
CA ILE A 36 -18.00 0.99 -18.63
C ILE A 36 -19.12 2.04 -18.67
N LEU A 37 -19.30 2.81 -17.59
CA LEU A 37 -20.30 3.88 -17.55
C LEU A 37 -19.99 4.97 -18.59
N TRP A 38 -18.73 5.39 -18.71
CA TRP A 38 -18.31 6.34 -19.74
C TRP A 38 -18.51 5.80 -21.15
N TRP A 39 -18.17 4.54 -21.41
CA TRP A 39 -18.44 3.90 -22.69
C TRP A 39 -19.93 3.86 -23.01
N GLY A 40 -20.76 3.52 -22.02
CA GLY A 40 -22.21 3.54 -22.16
C GLY A 40 -22.75 4.93 -22.49
N LEU A 41 -22.23 5.98 -21.84
CA LEU A 41 -22.66 7.36 -22.08
C LEU A 41 -22.26 7.87 -23.47
N LEU A 42 -21.05 7.55 -23.94
CA LEU A 42 -20.58 7.90 -25.28
C LEU A 42 -21.34 7.13 -26.36
N ALA A 43 -21.57 5.83 -26.17
CA ALA A 43 -22.38 5.02 -27.07
C ALA A 43 -23.84 5.52 -27.13
N PHE A 44 -24.41 5.89 -25.99
CA PHE A 44 -25.75 6.49 -25.93
C PHE A 44 -25.79 7.85 -26.64
N GLY A 45 -24.78 8.70 -26.45
CA GLY A 45 -24.66 9.98 -27.16
C GLY A 45 -24.58 9.80 -28.68
N ALA A 46 -23.81 8.82 -29.16
CA ALA A 46 -23.77 8.45 -30.57
C ALA A 46 -25.12 7.97 -31.09
N TYR A 47 -25.81 7.12 -30.32
CA TYR A 47 -27.14 6.62 -30.66
C TYR A 47 -28.18 7.74 -30.76
N VAL A 48 -28.23 8.64 -29.79
CA VAL A 48 -29.14 9.80 -29.81
C VAL A 48 -28.81 10.72 -30.99
N GLY A 49 -27.54 11.00 -31.23
CA GLY A 49 -27.10 11.78 -32.39
C GLY A 49 -27.54 11.18 -33.72
N TYR A 50 -27.48 9.85 -33.83
CA TYR A 50 -27.93 9.12 -35.02
C TYR A 50 -29.45 9.23 -35.21
N MET A 51 -30.23 9.01 -34.15
CA MET A 51 -31.70 9.14 -34.17
C MET A 51 -32.18 10.56 -34.48
N ALA A 52 -31.38 11.57 -34.12
CA ALA A 52 -31.66 12.97 -34.43
C ALA A 52 -31.14 13.41 -35.81
N GLU A 53 -30.62 12.48 -36.62
CA GLU A 53 -29.99 12.73 -37.94
C GLU A 53 -28.81 13.72 -37.89
N MET A 54 -28.22 13.92 -36.70
CA MET A 54 -27.07 14.79 -36.49
C MET A 54 -25.78 14.00 -36.71
N LEU A 55 -25.40 13.84 -37.99
CA LEU A 55 -24.18 13.12 -38.39
C LEU A 55 -22.92 13.64 -37.68
N PHE A 56 -22.79 14.96 -37.54
CA PHE A 56 -21.65 15.58 -36.86
C PHE A 56 -21.54 15.14 -35.39
N ALA A 57 -22.65 15.20 -34.64
CA ALA A 57 -22.69 14.79 -33.24
C ALA A 57 -22.39 13.29 -33.08
N THR A 58 -22.95 12.46 -33.97
CA THR A 58 -22.70 11.02 -34.02
C THR A 58 -21.22 10.71 -34.21
N CYS A 59 -20.59 11.32 -35.23
CA CYS A 59 -19.16 11.15 -35.48
C CYS A 59 -18.31 11.59 -34.29
N LEU A 60 -18.65 12.69 -33.64
CA LEU A 60 -17.92 13.19 -32.47
C LEU A 60 -17.95 12.18 -31.33
N PHE A 61 -19.12 11.64 -30.98
CA PHE A 61 -19.24 10.63 -29.92
C PHE A 61 -18.55 9.31 -30.28
N VAL A 62 -18.62 8.88 -31.54
CA VAL A 62 -17.91 7.68 -32.02
C VAL A 62 -16.39 7.84 -31.94
N VAL A 63 -15.86 8.97 -32.40
CA VAL A 63 -14.43 9.27 -32.31
C VAL A 63 -13.98 9.35 -30.86
N ALA A 64 -14.77 10.00 -29.99
CA ALA A 64 -14.49 10.06 -28.56
C ALA A 64 -14.48 8.66 -27.92
N LEU A 65 -15.44 7.78 -28.29
CA LEU A 65 -15.50 6.40 -27.81
C LEU A 65 -14.27 5.59 -28.23
N ILE A 66 -13.90 5.64 -29.52
CA ILE A 66 -12.72 4.95 -30.04
C ILE A 66 -11.45 5.45 -29.35
N TYR A 67 -11.30 6.77 -29.21
CA TYR A 67 -10.17 7.39 -28.52
C TYR A 67 -10.08 6.89 -27.07
N TRP A 68 -11.20 6.84 -26.36
CA TRP A 68 -11.24 6.41 -24.96
C TRP A 68 -10.92 4.91 -24.81
N ILE A 69 -11.43 4.05 -25.70
CA ILE A 69 -11.08 2.62 -25.73
C ILE A 69 -9.57 2.47 -25.97
N TRP A 70 -9.00 3.19 -26.93
CA TRP A 70 -7.58 3.10 -27.25
C TRP A 70 -6.69 3.61 -26.11
N HIS A 71 -7.12 4.64 -25.39
CA HIS A 71 -6.43 5.18 -24.22
C HIS A 71 -6.79 4.51 -22.89
N SER A 72 -7.63 3.47 -22.89
CA SER A 72 -7.94 2.74 -21.65
C SER A 72 -6.71 1.98 -21.15
N VAL A 73 -5.93 2.64 -20.29
CA VAL A 73 -4.71 2.10 -19.68
C VAL A 73 -5.09 0.93 -18.78
N PRO A 74 -4.38 -0.22 -18.84
CA PRO A 74 -4.65 -1.33 -17.94
C PRO A 74 -4.55 -0.86 -16.49
N TYR A 75 -5.60 -1.15 -15.72
CA TYR A 75 -5.78 -0.66 -14.34
C TYR A 75 -4.54 -0.90 -13.45
N SER A 76 -3.87 -2.05 -13.63
CA SER A 76 -2.64 -2.40 -12.88
C SER A 76 -1.53 -1.35 -13.01
N ARG A 77 -1.38 -0.73 -14.18
CA ARG A 77 -0.39 0.34 -14.40
C ARG A 77 -0.83 1.64 -13.73
N THR A 78 -2.11 1.99 -13.82
CA THR A 78 -2.66 3.21 -13.22
C THR A 78 -2.57 3.15 -11.70
N TYR A 79 -2.95 2.01 -11.10
CA TYR A 79 -2.86 1.78 -9.67
C TYR A 79 -1.41 1.83 -9.19
N ARG A 80 -0.51 1.06 -9.82
CA ARG A 80 0.91 1.07 -9.45
C ARG A 80 1.51 2.47 -9.54
N ASN A 81 1.20 3.24 -10.59
CA ASN A 81 1.69 4.61 -10.72
C ASN A 81 1.13 5.54 -9.64
N ALA A 82 -0.16 5.44 -9.32
CA ALA A 82 -0.79 6.25 -8.29
C ALA A 82 -0.21 5.95 -6.90
N VAL A 83 -0.04 4.66 -6.56
CA VAL A 83 0.55 4.27 -5.28
C VAL A 83 2.03 4.68 -5.23
N LEU A 84 2.81 4.45 -6.30
CA LEU A 84 4.19 4.92 -6.35
C LEU A 84 4.30 6.43 -6.21
N GLN A 85 3.38 7.19 -6.79
CA GLN A 85 3.38 8.64 -6.68
C GLN A 85 3.05 9.10 -5.26
N ALA A 86 2.07 8.48 -4.59
CA ALA A 86 1.78 8.74 -3.17
C ALA A 86 2.97 8.38 -2.26
N MET A 87 3.64 7.26 -2.54
CA MET A 87 4.76 6.79 -1.72
C MET A 87 6.07 7.55 -2.00
N ARG A 88 6.25 8.15 -3.18
CA ARG A 88 7.43 8.97 -3.51
C ARG A 88 7.61 10.18 -2.58
N GLU A 89 6.53 10.66 -1.96
CA GLU A 89 6.59 11.75 -0.97
C GLU A 89 7.28 11.31 0.33
N HIS A 90 7.34 10.00 0.60
CA HIS A 90 8.10 9.46 1.72
C HIS A 90 9.59 9.43 1.40
N LYS A 91 10.29 10.48 1.85
CA LYS A 91 11.76 10.51 1.86
C LYS A 91 12.30 9.32 2.66
N LYS A 92 13.46 8.80 2.24
CA LYS A 92 14.16 7.75 2.98
C LYS A 92 14.48 8.26 4.40
N LYS A 93 14.13 7.49 5.41
CA LYS A 93 14.36 7.82 6.83
C LYS A 93 15.26 6.77 7.45
N GLU A 94 16.28 7.22 8.15
CA GLU A 94 17.08 6.36 9.04
C GLU A 94 16.35 6.25 10.36
N ILE A 95 16.21 5.02 10.83
CA ILE A 95 15.43 4.68 12.01
C ILE A 95 16.33 3.83 12.90
N SER A 96 16.45 4.26 14.15
CA SER A 96 17.10 3.50 15.20
C SER A 96 16.03 2.95 16.13
N LEU A 97 15.93 1.64 16.21
CA LEU A 97 14.90 0.92 16.94
C LEU A 97 15.55 0.17 18.09
N THR A 98 15.25 0.59 19.31
CA THR A 98 15.72 -0.06 20.53
C THR A 98 14.57 -0.82 21.16
N ILE A 99 14.77 -2.11 21.40
CA ILE A 99 13.81 -2.96 22.09
C ILE A 99 14.42 -3.40 23.42
N ASP A 100 13.69 -3.12 24.49
CA ASP A 100 14.07 -3.40 25.86
C ASP A 100 12.88 -4.01 26.65
N ASP A 101 13.08 -4.23 27.95
CA ASP A 101 12.04 -4.77 28.82
C ASP A 101 10.82 -3.83 28.98
N LYS A 102 10.96 -2.54 28.62
CA LYS A 102 9.89 -1.54 28.71
C LYS A 102 9.05 -1.52 27.44
N GLY A 103 9.65 -1.81 26.29
CA GLY A 103 8.96 -1.91 25.01
C GLY A 103 9.89 -1.60 23.84
N LEU A 104 9.35 -0.88 22.85
CA LEU A 104 10.04 -0.46 21.65
C LEU A 104 10.18 1.05 21.66
N ALA A 105 11.41 1.52 21.51
CA ALA A 105 11.75 2.92 21.32
C ALA A 105 12.26 3.11 19.89
N GLU A 106 11.54 3.89 19.10
CA GLU A 106 11.91 4.23 17.72
C GLU A 106 12.42 5.67 17.70
N THR A 107 13.64 5.87 17.19
CA THR A 107 14.25 7.19 17.04
C THR A 107 14.36 7.53 15.56
N VAL A 108 13.72 8.63 15.17
CA VAL A 108 13.70 9.14 13.80
C VAL A 108 14.03 10.62 13.81
N SER A 109 15.17 11.02 13.23
CA SER A 109 15.59 12.43 13.15
C SER A 109 15.46 13.17 14.49
N ASP A 110 16.06 12.59 15.54
CA ASP A 110 16.06 13.07 16.94
C ASP A 110 14.72 13.02 17.69
N VAL A 111 13.64 12.54 17.04
CA VAL A 111 12.36 12.28 17.71
C VAL A 111 12.32 10.85 18.21
N VAL A 112 12.15 10.67 19.52
CA VAL A 112 12.00 9.36 20.15
C VAL A 112 10.52 9.07 20.40
N SER A 113 10.00 8.06 19.74
CA SER A 113 8.70 7.45 19.99
C SER A 113 8.87 6.23 20.87
N ILE A 114 8.02 6.05 21.88
CA ILE A 114 8.10 4.91 22.81
C ILE A 114 6.75 4.19 22.81
N ALA A 115 6.78 2.91 22.43
CA ALA A 115 5.65 2.00 22.44
C ALA A 115 5.87 0.94 23.54
N PRO A 116 5.12 0.95 24.64
CA PRO A 116 5.22 -0.09 25.66
C PRO A 116 4.71 -1.43 25.13
N TRP A 117 5.12 -2.55 25.73
CA TRP A 117 4.67 -3.89 25.33
C TRP A 117 3.14 -4.05 25.22
N LYS A 118 2.38 -3.32 26.07
CA LYS A 118 0.90 -3.30 26.03
C LYS A 118 0.32 -2.68 24.76
N ALA A 119 1.10 -1.88 24.03
CA ALA A 119 0.69 -1.28 22.78
C ALA A 119 0.87 -2.23 21.58
N PHE A 120 1.48 -3.41 21.75
CA PHE A 120 1.67 -4.35 20.64
C PHE A 120 0.38 -5.12 20.40
N VAL A 121 -0.16 -5.00 19.20
CA VAL A 121 -1.41 -5.64 18.79
C VAL A 121 -1.16 -6.93 18.01
N GLY A 122 -0.09 -6.94 17.22
CA GLY A 122 0.28 -8.09 16.40
C GLY A 122 1.55 -7.82 15.61
N TYR A 123 2.03 -8.85 14.91
CA TYR A 123 3.10 -8.69 13.93
C TYR A 123 2.87 -9.57 12.72
N ILE A 124 3.46 -9.17 11.59
CA ILE A 124 3.45 -9.89 10.32
C ILE A 124 4.90 -10.03 9.90
N LEU A 125 5.34 -11.27 9.73
CA LEU A 125 6.66 -11.58 9.17
C LEU A 125 6.47 -12.01 7.71
N THR A 126 7.08 -11.29 6.79
CA THR A 126 7.18 -11.65 5.37
C THR A 126 8.64 -12.00 5.03
N ASP A 127 8.88 -12.52 3.83
CA ASP A 127 10.24 -12.86 3.40
C ASP A 127 11.20 -11.66 3.40
N THR A 128 10.65 -10.44 3.27
CA THR A 128 11.41 -9.20 3.09
C THR A 128 11.23 -8.19 4.23
N HIS A 129 10.18 -8.30 5.04
CA HIS A 129 9.84 -7.31 6.07
C HIS A 129 9.31 -7.95 7.35
N LEU A 130 9.59 -7.31 8.48
CA LEU A 130 8.84 -7.48 9.71
C LEU A 130 7.99 -6.22 9.93
N ILE A 131 6.67 -6.41 10.00
CA ILE A 131 5.71 -5.34 10.26
C ILE A 131 5.11 -5.58 11.64
N ILE A 132 5.29 -4.61 12.55
CA ILE A 132 4.74 -4.66 13.90
C ILE A 132 3.54 -3.71 13.96
N GLU A 133 2.38 -4.25 14.31
CA GLU A 133 1.14 -3.50 14.51
C GLU A 133 1.08 -3.02 15.97
N LEU A 134 0.97 -1.71 16.14
CA LEU A 134 0.81 -1.04 17.42
C LEU A 134 -0.64 -0.58 17.61
N ALA A 135 -1.01 -0.32 18.86
CA ALA A 135 -2.29 0.26 19.22
C ALA A 135 -2.49 1.61 18.51
N CYS A 136 -3.76 2.00 18.32
CA CYS A 136 -4.14 3.22 17.59
C CYS A 136 -3.78 3.20 16.09
N GLY A 137 -3.54 2.02 15.50
CA GLY A 137 -3.32 1.88 14.05
C GLY A 137 -1.96 2.40 13.57
N SER A 138 -0.96 2.43 14.46
CA SER A 138 0.43 2.74 14.10
C SER A 138 1.19 1.47 13.76
N PHE A 139 2.22 1.58 12.92
CA PHE A 139 2.99 0.44 12.42
C PHE A 139 4.48 0.76 12.45
N ALA A 140 5.29 -0.18 12.93
CA ALA A 140 6.73 -0.17 12.74
C ALA A 140 7.07 -1.15 11.61
N ILE A 141 7.71 -0.65 10.56
CA ILE A 141 8.13 -1.45 9.39
C ILE A 141 9.64 -1.60 9.48
N ILE A 142 10.12 -2.85 9.46
CA ILE A 142 11.53 -3.20 9.54
C ILE A 142 11.88 -4.05 8.31
N PRO A 143 12.52 -3.47 7.27
CA PRO A 143 12.96 -4.21 6.09
C PRO A 143 14.17 -5.09 6.42
N LYS A 144 14.18 -6.34 5.95
CA LYS A 144 15.24 -7.33 6.22
C LYS A 144 16.57 -6.99 5.54
N ASP A 145 16.51 -6.42 4.34
CA ASP A 145 17.68 -6.15 3.49
C ASP A 145 18.42 -4.85 3.87
N GLU A 146 17.80 -3.97 4.65
CA GLU A 146 18.35 -2.65 5.03
C GLU A 146 18.69 -2.60 6.54
N ILE A 147 18.88 -3.76 7.19
CA ILE A 147 19.34 -3.85 8.58
C ILE A 147 20.87 -3.85 8.63
N SER A 148 21.44 -2.87 9.33
CA SER A 148 22.89 -2.73 9.46
C SER A 148 23.58 -3.93 10.14
N GLU A 149 22.88 -4.61 11.05
CA GLU A 149 23.39 -5.71 11.88
C GLU A 149 23.10 -7.12 11.31
N GLY A 150 22.46 -7.19 10.14
CA GLY A 150 22.19 -8.45 9.43
C GLY A 150 20.80 -9.05 9.70
N ALA A 151 20.38 -9.92 8.79
CA ALA A 151 19.05 -10.52 8.75
C ALA A 151 18.71 -11.40 9.98
N GLU A 152 19.70 -11.98 10.63
CA GLU A 152 19.51 -12.90 11.78
C GLU A 152 18.85 -12.19 12.97
N HIS A 153 19.09 -10.88 13.14
CA HIS A 153 18.50 -10.11 14.23
C HIS A 153 16.99 -9.88 14.03
N LEU A 154 16.49 -9.98 12.79
CA LEU A 154 15.06 -9.90 12.51
C LEU A 154 14.33 -11.18 12.95
N ASP A 155 14.99 -12.34 12.82
CA ASP A 155 14.45 -13.62 13.32
C ASP A 155 14.47 -13.66 14.86
N GLU A 156 15.52 -13.12 15.49
CA GLU A 156 15.58 -12.93 16.95
C GLU A 156 14.47 -12.00 17.45
N LEU A 157 14.21 -10.91 16.74
CA LEU A 157 13.12 -10.00 17.06
C LEU A 157 11.75 -10.70 16.94
N ALA A 158 11.53 -11.47 15.89
CA ALA A 158 10.31 -12.25 15.74
C ALA A 158 10.15 -13.29 16.86
N ALA A 159 11.24 -13.90 17.32
CA ALA A 159 11.24 -14.82 18.45
C ALA A 159 10.89 -14.10 19.76
N MET A 160 11.43 -12.89 19.98
CA MET A 160 11.12 -12.06 21.16
C MET A 160 9.64 -11.65 21.19
N LEU A 161 9.09 -11.24 20.05
CA LEU A 161 7.66 -10.92 19.92
C LEU A 161 6.78 -12.13 20.29
N LYS A 162 7.19 -13.33 19.84
CA LYS A 162 6.51 -14.59 20.16
C LYS A 162 6.58 -14.92 21.65
N GLU A 163 7.74 -14.71 22.30
CA GLU A 163 7.92 -14.92 23.73
C GLU A 163 7.03 -13.99 24.57
N LYS A 164 6.85 -12.75 24.13
CA LYS A 164 5.98 -11.75 24.77
C LYS A 164 4.48 -11.94 24.45
N ASN A 165 4.10 -13.07 23.83
CA ASN A 165 2.74 -13.40 23.43
C ASN A 165 2.10 -12.39 22.45
N VAL A 166 2.90 -11.70 21.63
CA VAL A 166 2.37 -10.87 20.54
C VAL A 166 1.89 -11.81 19.43
N PRO A 167 0.64 -11.70 18.95
CA PRO A 167 0.12 -12.65 17.97
C PRO A 167 0.73 -12.43 16.58
N ASN A 168 1.19 -13.52 15.95
CA ASN A 168 1.59 -13.52 14.55
C ASN A 168 0.34 -13.56 13.66
N ARG A 169 0.06 -12.45 12.97
CA ARG A 169 -1.01 -12.37 11.98
C ARG A 169 -0.44 -12.88 10.65
N ILE A 170 -0.37 -14.20 10.53
CA ILE A 170 0.00 -14.87 9.26
C ILE A 170 -1.11 -14.54 8.27
N THR A 171 -0.93 -13.46 7.50
CA THR A 171 -1.91 -12.86 6.57
C THR A 171 -3.23 -12.49 7.24
N MET A 172 -3.64 -11.21 7.15
CA MET A 172 -5.05 -10.87 7.39
C MET A 172 -5.89 -11.66 6.38
N LYS A 173 -6.48 -12.78 6.83
CA LYS A 173 -7.49 -13.51 6.09
C LYS A 173 -8.75 -12.64 6.06
N SER A 174 -9.05 -12.20 4.85
CA SER A 174 -10.36 -11.82 4.27
C SER A 174 -11.21 -10.82 5.06
#